data_AF-A0A914SL49-F1
#
_entry.id   AF-A0A914SL49-F1
#
_cell.length_a   1.000
_cell.length_b   1.000
_cell.length_c   1.000
_cell.angle_alpha   90.00
_cell.angle_beta   90.00
_cell.angle_gamma   90.00
#
_symmetry.space_group_name_H-M   'P 1'
#
loop_
_entity.id
_entity.type
_entity.pdbx_description
1 polymer ?
#
loop_
_entity_poly.entity_id
_entity_poly.type
_entity_poly.pdbx_seq_one_letter_code
_entity_poly.pdbx_strand_id
1 'polypeptide(L)'
;IVSIETPPTEATLVRSIHEEDFRSAVEYSTDEESRPPVRCATPLSKQYIKLSSEMRNECFNIAERTEANAREIYNEIDTWKQLNSVPEVRYSDRLNSFYIKKLYHCLPKSLFIAMWKENIAWNTQAKSSQILLPLDSETELVRSISQPAMNGYIASRDFIDIKKVNFDKESNTYFCTYSSVGPTISQKVPTIDGLV
;
A
#
# COMPACT_ATOMS: atom_id res chain seq x y z
N ILE A 1 -75.32 45.04 15.53
CA ILE A 1 -74.08 45.58 16.14
C ILE A 1 -73.09 45.83 14.99
N VAL A 2 -72.37 46.94 15.10
CA VAL A 2 -71.73 47.78 14.08
C VAL A 2 -70.68 47.08 13.20
N SER A 3 -70.59 47.48 11.92
CA SER A 3 -69.47 47.24 10.99
C SER A 3 -68.39 48.32 11.11
N ILE A 4 -67.11 47.97 11.17
CA ILE A 4 -65.98 48.91 11.00
C ILE A 4 -64.81 48.22 10.28
N GLU A 5 -64.20 49.00 9.39
CA GLU A 5 -63.10 48.76 8.46
C GLU A 5 -61.69 48.65 9.11
N THR A 6 -60.73 48.23 8.29
CA THR A 6 -59.24 48.10 8.49
C THR A 6 -58.54 49.45 8.72
N PRO A 7 -57.25 49.54 9.19
CA PRO A 7 -56.08 49.50 8.28
C PRO A 7 -54.74 49.02 8.99
N PRO A 8 -53.47 49.40 8.64
CA PRO A 8 -52.45 48.42 8.22
C PRO A 8 -51.05 48.54 8.91
N THR A 9 -50.10 47.70 8.45
CA THR A 9 -48.62 47.90 8.38
C THR A 9 -47.78 47.97 9.67
N GLU A 10 -46.90 46.97 9.85
CA GLU A 10 -45.45 47.24 10.04
C GLU A 10 -44.60 46.03 9.58
N ALA A 11 -43.61 46.33 8.75
CA ALA A 11 -42.73 45.38 8.05
C ALA A 11 -41.54 44.98 8.93
N THR A 12 -40.99 43.77 8.76
CA THR A 12 -39.53 43.49 8.91
C THR A 12 -39.14 42.13 8.26
N LEU A 13 -38.23 42.23 7.28
CA LEU A 13 -37.23 41.28 6.75
C LEU A 13 -37.60 39.89 6.18
N VAL A 14 -37.84 39.89 4.86
CA VAL A 14 -37.07 39.20 3.78
C VAL A 14 -36.05 38.12 4.16
N ARG A 15 -36.28 36.87 3.72
CA ARG A 15 -35.48 36.21 2.66
C ARG A 15 -36.11 34.90 2.19
N SER A 16 -36.67 34.93 0.97
CA SER A 16 -37.00 33.75 0.18
C SER A 16 -35.70 33.04 -0.25
N ILE A 17 -35.61 31.76 0.04
CA ILE A 17 -34.59 30.88 -0.55
C ILE A 17 -35.07 30.56 -1.96
N HIS A 18 -34.35 31.09 -2.95
CA HIS A 18 -34.66 31.01 -4.37
C HIS A 18 -34.48 29.59 -4.93
N GLU A 19 -35.37 29.21 -5.85
CA GLU A 19 -35.38 27.98 -6.67
C GLU A 19 -34.25 27.93 -7.73
N GLU A 20 -33.01 28.30 -7.37
CA GLU A 20 -31.86 28.33 -8.30
C GLU A 20 -30.88 27.14 -8.14
N ASP A 21 -31.05 26.28 -7.14
CA ASP A 21 -30.08 25.18 -6.87
C ASP A 21 -30.32 23.87 -7.66
N PHE A 22 -31.25 23.85 -8.62
CA PHE A 22 -31.54 22.66 -9.44
C PHE A 22 -31.49 22.89 -10.97
N ARG A 23 -30.64 23.82 -11.41
CA ARG A 23 -30.14 23.95 -12.80
C ARG A 23 -28.65 24.32 -12.67
N SER A 24 -27.66 23.49 -13.00
CA SER A 24 -27.37 22.99 -14.35
C SER A 24 -26.33 21.87 -14.28
N ALA A 25 -26.73 20.62 -14.50
CA ALA A 25 -25.80 19.50 -14.74
C ALA A 25 -25.68 19.18 -16.26
N VAL A 26 -25.95 20.16 -17.12
CA VAL A 26 -26.02 19.99 -18.58
C VAL A 26 -25.09 20.96 -19.34
N GLU A 27 -24.44 21.92 -18.67
CA GLU A 27 -23.62 22.97 -19.33
C GLU A 27 -22.14 22.97 -18.93
N TYR A 28 -21.60 21.85 -18.41
CA TYR A 28 -20.15 21.69 -18.19
C TYR A 28 -19.53 20.61 -19.09
N SER A 29 -19.99 20.56 -20.34
CA SER A 29 -19.24 19.97 -21.44
C SER A 29 -19.14 21.02 -22.54
N THR A 30 -17.95 21.17 -23.12
CA THR A 30 -17.52 22.13 -24.15
C THR A 30 -17.07 23.50 -23.60
N ASP A 31 -15.78 23.63 -23.25
CA ASP A 31 -14.88 24.70 -23.76
C ASP A 31 -13.49 24.69 -23.07
N GLU A 32 -12.64 23.68 -23.34
CA GLU A 32 -11.19 23.78 -23.05
C GLU A 32 -10.36 23.10 -24.14
N GLU A 33 -10.61 23.49 -25.39
CA GLU A 33 -9.79 23.11 -26.54
C GLU A 33 -8.84 24.28 -26.92
N SER A 34 -8.12 24.84 -25.95
CA SER A 34 -7.06 25.83 -26.22
C SER A 34 -6.10 26.04 -25.04
N ARG A 35 -5.67 24.97 -24.37
CA ARG A 35 -4.45 25.02 -23.55
C ARG A 35 -3.26 24.56 -24.41
N PRO A 36 -2.12 25.29 -24.45
CA PRO A 36 -0.90 24.73 -25.02
C PRO A 36 -0.61 23.43 -24.27
N PRO A 37 -0.07 22.38 -24.94
CA PRO A 37 0.16 21.10 -24.29
C PRO A 37 0.93 21.36 -23.00
N VAL A 38 0.31 21.01 -21.88
CA VAL A 38 1.00 20.98 -20.58
C VAL A 38 2.25 20.16 -20.86
N ARG A 39 3.38 20.87 -20.83
CA ARG A 39 4.71 20.34 -21.09
C ARG A 39 4.79 18.99 -20.41
N CYS A 40 5.20 17.97 -21.16
CA CYS A 40 5.51 16.63 -20.68
C CYS A 40 5.94 16.74 -19.23
N ALA A 41 5.13 16.19 -18.31
CA ALA A 41 5.53 16.08 -16.93
C ALA A 41 6.92 15.45 -16.95
N THR A 42 7.95 16.25 -16.64
CA THR A 42 9.29 15.75 -16.40
C THR A 42 9.11 14.55 -15.48
N PRO A 43 9.71 13.38 -15.79
CA PRO A 43 9.55 12.21 -14.94
C PRO A 43 9.91 12.67 -13.54
N LEU A 44 8.93 12.64 -12.62
CA LEU A 44 9.11 13.03 -11.23
C LEU A 44 10.37 12.31 -10.79
N SER A 45 11.49 13.03 -10.61
CA SER A 45 12.75 12.40 -10.30
C SER A 45 12.49 11.58 -9.05
N LYS A 46 12.54 10.25 -9.13
CA LYS A 46 12.28 9.38 -7.99
C LYS A 46 13.31 9.78 -6.93
N GLN A 47 12.89 10.63 -6.01
CA GLN A 47 13.80 11.18 -5.03
C GLN A 47 13.94 10.11 -3.97
N TYR A 48 14.98 9.29 -4.11
CA TYR A 48 15.31 8.28 -3.13
C TYR A 48 15.68 8.95 -1.81
N ILE A 49 15.27 8.32 -0.71
CA ILE A 49 15.66 8.81 0.61
C ILE A 49 17.18 8.69 0.78
N LYS A 50 17.76 9.59 1.57
CA LYS A 50 19.19 9.53 1.93
C LYS A 50 19.33 8.93 3.32
N LEU A 51 19.99 7.77 3.40
CA LEU A 51 20.38 7.12 4.65
C LEU A 51 21.87 7.31 4.89
N SER A 52 22.27 7.43 6.16
CA SER A 52 23.69 7.38 6.55
C SER A 52 24.28 5.99 6.32
N SER A 53 25.61 5.88 6.30
CA SER A 53 26.29 4.59 6.15
C SER A 53 25.92 3.60 7.28
N GLU A 54 25.79 4.10 8.50
CA GLU A 54 25.38 3.30 9.67
C GLU A 54 23.98 2.71 9.49
N MET A 55 23.02 3.52 9.06
CA MET A 55 21.64 3.06 8.80
C MET A 55 21.56 2.08 7.63
N ARG A 56 22.39 2.26 6.60
CA ARG A 56 22.48 1.29 5.49
C ARG A 56 23.01 -0.05 5.98
N ASN A 57 24.05 -0.04 6.81
CA ASN A 57 24.61 -1.26 7.40
C ASN A 57 23.58 -1.93 8.33
N GLU A 58 22.79 -1.16 9.07
CA GLU A 58 21.67 -1.69 9.86
C GLU A 58 20.65 -2.41 8.96
N CYS A 59 20.29 -1.84 7.80
CA CYS A 59 19.40 -2.50 6.86
C CYS A 59 19.97 -3.85 6.39
N PHE A 60 21.26 -3.91 6.02
CA PHE A 60 21.88 -5.18 5.60
C PHE A 60 21.87 -6.22 6.73
N ASN A 61 22.24 -5.82 7.94
CA ASN A 61 22.22 -6.69 9.12
C ASN A 61 20.81 -7.25 9.40
N ILE A 62 19.77 -6.42 9.28
CA ILE A 62 18.38 -6.86 9.43
C ILE A 62 18.04 -7.89 8.35
N ALA A 63 18.37 -7.60 7.10
CA ALA A 63 18.05 -8.48 5.97
C ALA A 63 18.73 -9.86 6.10
N GLU A 64 20.00 -9.90 6.48
CA GLU A 64 20.75 -11.14 6.69
C GLU A 64 20.18 -11.96 7.85
N ARG A 65 19.89 -11.32 8.99
CA ARG A 65 19.28 -12.00 10.14
C ARG A 65 17.92 -12.56 9.81
N THR A 66 17.08 -11.80 9.09
CA THR A 66 15.77 -12.30 8.68
C THR A 66 15.89 -13.47 7.72
N GLU A 67 16.81 -13.43 6.77
CA GLU A 67 17.05 -14.53 5.84
C GLU A 67 17.48 -15.80 6.57
N ALA A 68 18.43 -15.69 7.50
CA ALA A 68 18.88 -16.81 8.34
C ALA A 68 17.73 -17.37 9.18
N ASN A 69 17.01 -16.52 9.92
CA ASN A 69 15.88 -16.93 10.76
C ASN A 69 14.76 -17.57 9.93
N ALA A 70 14.47 -17.05 8.74
CA ALA A 70 13.45 -17.60 7.85
C ALA A 70 13.83 -19.00 7.34
N ARG A 71 15.11 -19.25 7.06
CA ARG A 71 15.59 -20.60 6.71
C ARG A 71 15.49 -21.57 7.88
N GLU A 72 15.84 -21.14 9.08
CA GLU A 72 15.68 -21.95 10.29
C GLU A 72 14.21 -22.32 10.52
N ILE A 73 13.32 -21.32 10.45
CA ILE A 73 11.87 -21.52 10.55
C ILE A 73 11.38 -22.49 9.47
N TYR A 74 11.88 -22.36 8.24
CA TYR A 74 11.46 -23.22 7.12
C TYR A 74 11.72 -24.71 7.40
N ASN A 75 12.83 -25.02 8.07
CA ASN A 75 13.18 -26.40 8.42
C ASN A 75 12.26 -27.01 9.50
N GLU A 76 11.53 -26.20 10.25
CA GLU A 76 10.63 -26.65 11.33
C GLU A 76 9.16 -26.74 10.91
N ILE A 77 8.78 -26.29 9.71
CA ILE A 77 7.38 -26.17 9.27
C ILE A 77 6.61 -27.49 9.38
N ASP A 78 7.27 -28.61 9.14
CA ASP A 78 6.62 -29.92 9.18
C ASP A 78 6.13 -30.30 10.59
N THR A 79 6.66 -29.65 11.63
CA THR A 79 6.23 -29.82 13.03
C THR A 79 5.04 -28.94 13.40
N TRP A 80 4.64 -27.99 12.54
CA TRP A 80 3.58 -27.03 12.83
C TRP A 80 2.19 -27.64 12.64
N LYS A 81 1.21 -27.10 13.37
CA LYS A 81 -0.17 -27.55 13.31
C LYS A 81 -0.77 -27.24 11.95
N GLN A 82 -1.28 -28.25 11.25
CA GLN A 82 -1.98 -28.07 9.99
C GLN A 82 -3.41 -27.55 10.22
N LEU A 83 -3.75 -26.44 9.55
CA LEU A 83 -5.07 -25.79 9.59
C LEU A 83 -5.91 -26.06 8.33
N ASN A 84 -5.25 -26.14 7.17
CA ASN A 84 -5.90 -26.44 5.89
C ASN A 84 -4.98 -27.32 5.02
N SER A 85 -5.56 -28.10 4.10
CA SER A 85 -4.82 -28.97 3.18
C SER A 85 -4.61 -28.36 1.79
N VAL A 86 -5.58 -27.58 1.27
CA VAL A 86 -5.47 -26.97 -0.08
C VAL A 86 -6.05 -25.54 -0.08
N PRO A 87 -5.21 -24.48 -0.16
CA PRO A 87 -3.76 -24.53 -0.03
C PRO A 87 -3.36 -25.11 1.34
N GLU A 88 -2.17 -25.69 1.42
CA GLU A 88 -1.65 -26.18 2.71
C GLU A 88 -1.36 -24.97 3.58
N VAL A 89 -2.04 -24.90 4.73
CA VAL A 89 -1.85 -23.83 5.71
C VAL A 89 -1.48 -24.48 7.03
N ARG A 90 -0.39 -24.02 7.63
CA ARG A 90 0.06 -24.44 8.96
C ARG A 90 0.27 -23.25 9.87
N TYR A 91 0.24 -23.50 11.17
CA TYR A 91 0.39 -22.48 12.20
C TYR A 91 1.25 -22.97 13.36
N SER A 92 2.10 -22.07 13.86
CA SER A 92 2.93 -22.27 15.04
C SER A 92 2.45 -21.40 16.18
N ASP A 93 1.96 -22.02 17.26
CA ASP A 93 1.61 -21.31 18.50
C ASP A 93 2.84 -20.62 19.12
N ARG A 94 4.01 -21.28 19.06
CA ARG A 94 5.28 -20.76 19.62
C ARG A 94 5.71 -19.46 18.96
N LEU A 95 5.59 -19.39 17.64
CA LEU A 95 6.07 -18.25 16.84
C LEU A 95 4.95 -17.29 16.44
N ASN A 96 3.69 -17.60 16.76
CA ASN A 96 2.50 -16.89 16.28
C ASN A 96 2.59 -16.61 14.77
N SER A 97 2.90 -17.64 13.99
CA SER A 97 3.28 -17.52 12.59
C SER A 97 2.52 -18.51 11.73
N PHE A 98 2.19 -18.08 10.50
CA PHE A 98 1.49 -18.88 9.51
C PHE A 98 2.45 -19.28 8.38
N TYR A 99 2.29 -20.51 7.91
CA TYR A 99 2.89 -21.01 6.69
C TYR A 99 1.79 -21.31 5.67
N ILE A 100 2.02 -20.92 4.41
CA ILE A 100 1.10 -21.15 3.31
C ILE A 100 1.89 -21.74 2.14
N LYS A 101 1.45 -22.89 1.63
CA LYS A 101 2.02 -23.53 0.45
C LYS A 101 0.95 -23.79 -0.59
N LYS A 102 1.27 -23.42 -1.83
CA LYS A 102 0.44 -23.69 -3.00
C LYS A 102 1.34 -23.99 -4.19
N LEU A 103 0.97 -25.04 -4.94
CA LEU A 103 1.65 -25.42 -6.16
C LEU A 103 1.05 -24.67 -7.35
N TYR A 104 1.92 -24.21 -8.23
CA TYR A 104 1.55 -23.52 -9.47
C TYR A 104 2.26 -24.20 -10.64
N HIS A 105 1.55 -24.37 -11.76
CA HIS A 105 2.08 -24.98 -12.97
C HIS A 105 2.71 -23.92 -13.88
N CYS A 106 3.78 -23.27 -13.41
CA CYS A 106 4.52 -22.26 -14.16
C CYS A 106 6.02 -22.26 -13.80
N LEU A 107 6.83 -21.52 -14.55
CA LEU A 107 8.26 -21.40 -14.27
C LEU A 107 8.50 -20.58 -12.99
N PRO A 108 9.49 -20.94 -12.14
CA PRO A 108 9.83 -20.18 -10.93
C PRO A 108 10.07 -18.69 -11.20
N LYS A 109 10.75 -18.37 -12.31
CA LYS A 109 10.99 -16.98 -12.73
C LYS A 109 9.70 -16.21 -13.01
N SER A 110 8.73 -16.84 -13.67
CA SER A 110 7.43 -16.21 -13.95
C SER A 110 6.66 -15.94 -12.67
N LEU A 111 6.65 -16.90 -11.74
CA LEU A 111 6.03 -16.73 -10.43
C LEU A 111 6.73 -15.64 -9.62
N PHE A 112 8.07 -15.61 -9.63
CA PHE A 112 8.86 -14.56 -8.99
C PHE A 112 8.52 -13.17 -9.53
N ILE A 113 8.46 -12.98 -10.85
CA ILE A 113 8.10 -11.69 -11.45
C ILE A 113 6.70 -11.27 -10.98
N ALA A 114 5.70 -12.15 -11.11
CA ALA A 114 4.33 -11.85 -10.72
C ALA A 114 4.18 -11.54 -9.22
N MET A 115 4.82 -12.33 -8.35
CA MET A 115 4.68 -12.21 -6.89
C MET A 115 5.56 -11.13 -6.28
N TRP A 116 6.76 -10.91 -6.80
CA TRP A 116 7.78 -10.06 -6.18
C TRP A 116 7.96 -8.71 -6.87
N LYS A 117 7.87 -8.65 -8.21
CA LYS A 117 8.11 -7.42 -8.97
C LYS A 117 6.80 -6.73 -9.37
N GLU A 118 5.78 -7.50 -9.76
CA GLU A 118 4.51 -6.99 -10.31
C GLU A 118 3.32 -7.19 -9.36
N ASN A 119 3.56 -7.42 -8.07
CA ASN A 119 2.52 -7.75 -7.09
C ASN A 119 1.33 -6.76 -7.11
N ILE A 120 1.62 -5.46 -7.17
CA ILE A 120 0.62 -4.40 -7.09
C ILE A 120 -0.33 -4.37 -8.31
N ALA A 121 0.08 -4.95 -9.44
CA ALA A 121 -0.73 -4.92 -10.66
C ALA A 121 -1.98 -5.82 -10.57
N TRP A 122 -1.99 -6.80 -9.67
CA TRP A 122 -3.08 -7.79 -9.56
C TRP A 122 -3.52 -8.07 -8.12
N ASN A 123 -2.69 -7.79 -7.11
CA ASN A 123 -3.01 -8.06 -5.72
C ASN A 123 -3.99 -7.02 -5.16
N THR A 124 -5.27 -7.39 -5.07
CA THR A 124 -6.34 -6.53 -4.53
C THR A 124 -6.21 -6.23 -3.04
N GLN A 125 -5.30 -6.90 -2.31
CA GLN A 125 -5.04 -6.63 -0.90
C GLN A 125 -3.97 -5.55 -0.67
N ALA A 126 -3.23 -5.16 -1.71
CA ALA A 126 -2.22 -4.12 -1.64
C ALA A 126 -2.77 -2.81 -2.23
N LYS A 127 -2.70 -1.71 -1.47
CA LYS A 127 -3.10 -0.36 -1.90
C LYS A 127 -1.98 0.32 -2.68
N SER A 128 -0.74 0.21 -2.18
CA SER A 128 0.43 0.77 -2.87
C SER A 128 1.72 0.04 -2.47
N SER A 129 2.74 0.13 -3.34
CA SER A 129 4.10 -0.28 -3.04
C SER A 129 5.09 0.63 -3.77
N GLN A 130 6.06 1.19 -3.04
CA GLN A 130 7.02 2.15 -3.56
C GLN A 130 8.43 1.79 -3.07
N ILE A 131 9.37 1.64 -4.00
CA ILE A 131 10.80 1.54 -3.68
C ILE A 131 11.29 2.91 -3.23
N LEU A 132 11.72 3.00 -1.97
CA LEU A 132 12.23 4.22 -1.34
C LEU A 132 13.72 4.41 -1.57
N LEU A 133 14.48 3.31 -1.61
CA LEU A 133 15.93 3.31 -1.83
C LEU A 133 16.39 1.91 -2.26
N PRO A 134 17.01 1.74 -3.44
CA PRO A 134 17.79 0.54 -3.73
C PRO A 134 19.08 0.56 -2.88
N LEU A 135 19.30 -0.48 -2.08
CA LEU A 135 20.50 -0.61 -1.25
C LEU A 135 21.64 -1.27 -2.05
N ASP A 136 21.31 -2.32 -2.80
CA ASP A 136 22.17 -3.01 -3.77
C ASP A 136 21.33 -3.66 -4.88
N SER A 137 21.86 -4.66 -5.60
CA SER A 137 21.15 -5.37 -6.67
C SER A 137 20.07 -6.35 -6.19
N GLU A 138 20.10 -6.74 -4.92
CA GLU A 138 19.28 -7.81 -4.33
C GLU A 138 18.40 -7.31 -3.17
N THR A 139 18.67 -6.11 -2.67
CA THR A 139 18.11 -5.53 -1.46
C THR A 139 17.55 -4.14 -1.74
N GLU A 140 16.27 -3.94 -1.45
CA GLU A 140 15.53 -2.71 -1.66
C GLU A 140 14.85 -2.29 -0.34
N LEU A 141 14.87 -1.01 0.01
CA LEU A 141 13.98 -0.45 1.04
C LEU A 141 12.67 -0.03 0.37
N VAL A 142 11.56 -0.53 0.88
CA VAL A 142 10.23 -0.39 0.26
C VAL A 142 9.23 0.10 1.30
N ARG A 143 8.32 0.97 0.86
CA ARG A 143 7.09 1.27 1.59
C ARG A 143 5.92 0.56 0.93
N SER A 144 5.06 -0.06 1.70
CA SER A 144 3.84 -0.71 1.21
C SER A 144 2.66 -0.34 2.09
N ILE A 145 1.50 -0.13 1.47
CA ILE A 145 0.25 0.11 2.18
C ILE A 145 -0.72 -1.00 1.81
N SER A 146 -1.32 -1.65 2.80
CA SER A 146 -2.37 -2.64 2.59
C SER A 146 -3.72 -1.97 2.35
N GLN A 147 -4.60 -2.63 1.61
CA GLN A 147 -6.02 -2.31 1.65
C GLN A 147 -6.60 -2.69 3.03
N PRO A 148 -7.71 -2.06 3.45
CA PRO A 148 -8.50 -2.54 4.58
C PRO A 148 -8.97 -3.98 4.33
N ALA A 149 -9.03 -4.79 5.38
CA ALA A 149 -9.49 -6.17 5.32
C ALA A 149 -10.79 -6.38 6.09
N MET A 150 -11.47 -7.50 5.82
CA MET A 150 -12.74 -7.86 6.44
C MET A 150 -13.78 -6.73 6.31
N ASN A 151 -14.04 -6.24 5.09
CA ASN A 151 -15.00 -5.16 4.83
C ASN A 151 -14.79 -3.90 5.69
N GLY A 152 -13.54 -3.59 6.06
CA GLY A 152 -13.18 -2.41 6.83
C GLY A 152 -13.09 -2.62 8.35
N TYR A 153 -13.37 -3.82 8.88
CA TYR A 153 -13.12 -4.12 10.29
C TYR A 153 -11.63 -4.05 10.65
N ILE A 154 -10.75 -4.33 9.69
CA ILE A 154 -9.31 -4.15 9.83
C ILE A 154 -8.90 -2.99 8.93
N ALA A 155 -8.48 -1.89 9.54
CA ALA A 155 -8.00 -0.71 8.83
C ALA A 155 -6.72 -1.01 8.02
N SER A 156 -6.49 -0.21 6.98
CA SER A 156 -5.25 -0.24 6.20
C SER A 156 -4.02 -0.05 7.08
N ARG A 157 -2.92 -0.71 6.71
CA ARG A 157 -1.64 -0.64 7.42
C ARG A 157 -0.55 -0.16 6.48
N ASP A 158 0.36 0.65 7.01
CA ASP A 158 1.52 1.18 6.33
C ASP A 158 2.78 0.50 6.89
N PHE A 159 3.63 0.03 5.98
CA PHE A 159 4.81 -0.76 6.28
C PHE A 159 6.03 -0.15 5.60
N ILE A 160 7.16 -0.16 6.29
CA ILE A 160 8.46 0.18 5.74
C ILE A 160 9.36 -1.02 6.00
N ASP A 161 9.67 -1.73 4.93
CA ASP A 161 10.34 -3.02 4.98
C ASP A 161 11.58 -3.04 4.10
N ILE A 162 12.58 -3.79 4.52
CA ILE A 162 13.68 -4.24 3.69
C ILE A 162 13.20 -5.47 2.94
N LYS A 163 13.37 -5.43 1.64
CA LYS A 163 12.98 -6.46 0.69
C LYS A 163 14.24 -7.04 0.10
N LYS A 164 14.56 -8.31 0.39
CA LYS A 164 15.75 -9.01 -0.11
C LYS A 164 15.37 -10.22 -0.96
N VAL A 165 16.07 -10.43 -2.05
CA VAL A 165 15.96 -11.63 -2.89
C VAL A 165 17.32 -12.33 -3.00
N ASN A 166 17.32 -13.64 -2.79
CA ASN A 166 18.43 -14.51 -3.10
C ASN A 166 17.95 -15.53 -4.15
N PHE A 167 18.66 -15.64 -5.27
CA PHE A 167 18.36 -16.63 -6.30
C PHE A 167 19.43 -17.72 -6.31
N ASP A 168 19.03 -18.94 -5.95
CA ASP A 168 19.86 -20.11 -6.07
C ASP A 168 19.71 -20.72 -7.48
N LYS A 169 20.80 -20.70 -8.23
CA LYS A 169 20.87 -21.21 -9.61
C LYS A 169 20.81 -22.73 -9.67
N GLU A 170 21.33 -23.42 -8.65
CA GLU A 170 21.41 -24.88 -8.66
C GLU A 170 20.02 -25.49 -8.45
N SER A 171 19.28 -24.99 -7.45
CA SER A 171 17.91 -25.42 -7.20
C SER A 171 16.85 -24.66 -8.02
N ASN A 172 17.25 -23.63 -8.78
CA ASN A 172 16.36 -22.72 -9.50
C ASN A 172 15.27 -22.11 -8.58
N THR A 173 15.68 -21.71 -7.38
CA THR A 173 14.78 -21.25 -6.31
C THR A 173 15.01 -19.79 -5.99
N TYR A 174 13.93 -19.03 -5.86
CA TYR A 174 13.95 -17.67 -5.35
C TYR A 174 13.59 -17.68 -3.86
N PHE A 175 14.52 -17.29 -3.00
CA PHE A 175 14.27 -17.07 -1.57
C PHE A 175 14.15 -15.58 -1.32
N CYS A 176 12.98 -15.14 -0.87
CA CYS A 176 12.65 -13.73 -0.79
C CYS A 176 12.11 -13.39 0.60
N THR A 177 12.59 -12.30 1.20
CA THR A 177 12.21 -11.90 2.56
C THR A 177 11.81 -10.44 2.64
N TYR A 178 10.83 -10.16 3.49
CA TYR A 178 10.47 -8.82 3.95
C TYR A 178 10.82 -8.70 5.43
N SER A 179 11.43 -7.59 5.81
CA SER A 179 11.83 -7.31 7.20
C SER A 179 11.50 -5.87 7.56
N SER A 180 10.64 -5.66 8.55
CA SER A 180 10.33 -4.30 9.00
C SER A 180 11.54 -3.62 9.62
N VAL A 181 11.70 -2.35 9.29
CA VAL A 181 12.81 -1.55 9.82
C VAL A 181 12.48 -0.94 11.17
N GLY A 182 13.54 -0.63 11.94
CA GLY A 182 13.40 0.05 13.22
C GLY A 182 12.96 1.52 13.08
N PRO A 183 12.53 2.15 14.20
CA PRO A 183 12.03 3.53 14.21
C PRO A 183 12.99 4.55 13.61
N THR A 184 14.30 4.35 13.82
CA THR A 184 15.36 5.23 13.33
C THR A 184 15.31 5.41 11.81
N ILE A 185 15.07 4.32 11.08
CA ILE A 185 14.97 4.33 9.61
C ILE A 185 13.58 4.83 9.19
N SER A 186 12.52 4.35 9.84
CA SER A 186 11.14 4.72 9.51
C SER A 186 10.89 6.22 9.60
N GLN A 187 11.48 6.92 10.58
CA GLN A 187 11.33 8.38 10.74
C GLN A 187 11.97 9.21 9.62
N LYS A 188 12.87 8.62 8.80
CA LYS A 188 13.45 9.29 7.63
C LYS A 188 12.57 9.22 6.40
N VAL A 189 11.53 8.39 6.43
CA VAL A 189 10.58 8.28 5.34
C VAL A 189 9.51 9.35 5.52
N PRO A 190 9.33 10.28 4.56
CA PRO A 190 8.32 11.30 4.67
C PRO A 190 6.93 10.67 4.75
N THR A 191 6.11 11.15 5.69
CA THR A 191 4.67 10.87 5.71
C THR A 191 4.08 11.43 4.43
N ILE A 192 3.40 10.59 3.65
CA ILE A 192 2.64 11.07 2.49
C ILE A 192 1.24 11.36 3.03
N ASP A 193 0.98 12.64 3.28
CA ASP A 193 -0.37 13.10 3.60
C ASP A 193 -1.25 12.93 2.34
N GLY A 194 -2.37 12.20 2.46
CA GLY A 194 -3.36 12.04 1.38
C GLY A 194 -3.63 10.60 0.90
N LEU A 195 -3.13 9.57 1.60
CA LEU A 195 -3.42 8.16 1.29
C LEU A 195 -4.27 7.45 2.37
N VAL A 196 -4.97 8.21 3.22
CA VAL A 196 -6.02 7.67 4.10
C VAL A 196 -7.28 7.47 3.27
#